data_AF-A0A3D5DLI6-F1
#
_entry.id   AF-A0A3D5DLI6-F1
#
_cell.length_a   1.000
_cell.length_b   1.000
_cell.length_c   1.000
_cell.angle_alpha   90.00
_cell.angle_beta   90.00
_cell.angle_gamma   90.00
#
_symmetry.space_group_name_H-M   'P 1'
#
loop_
_entity.id
_entity.type
_entity.pdbx_description
1 polymer ?
#
loop_
_entity_poly.entity_id
_entity_poly.type
_entity_poly.pdbx_seq_one_letter_code
_entity_poly.pdbx_strand_id
1 'polypeptide(L)' 'PHQGPPTLRWALFEAGHQGSRASSPDHLYYTDVAARIDANRAALSVARKLARRSHHILRRLGDQACAPVPGW' A
#
# COMPACT_ATOMS: atom_id res chain seq x y z
N PRO A 1 -11.01 -18.59 8.51
CA PRO A 1 -10.41 -17.97 7.30
C PRO A 1 -10.61 -16.44 7.30
N HIS A 2 -9.65 -15.70 7.88
CA HIS A 2 -9.68 -14.23 8.03
C HIS A 2 -8.74 -13.52 7.04
N GLN A 3 -8.52 -14.13 5.89
CA GLN A 3 -7.73 -13.51 4.84
C GLN A 3 -8.70 -12.67 4.01
N GLY A 4 -8.51 -11.35 4.00
CA GLY A 4 -9.35 -10.41 3.24
C GLY A 4 -9.40 -10.74 1.74
N PRO A 5 -10.16 -9.93 0.96
CA PRO A 5 -10.39 -10.19 -0.46
C PRO A 5 -9.09 -10.53 -1.23
N PRO A 6 -9.06 -11.59 -2.05
CA PRO A 6 -7.86 -12.00 -2.78
C PRO A 6 -7.21 -10.88 -3.59
N THR A 7 -8.03 -10.04 -4.24
CA THR A 7 -7.57 -8.87 -5.02
C THR A 7 -6.79 -7.88 -4.15
N LEU A 8 -7.27 -7.62 -2.93
CA LEU A 8 -6.60 -6.70 -2.02
C LEU A 8 -5.28 -7.28 -1.50
N ARG A 9 -5.21 -8.60 -1.28
CA ARG A 9 -3.95 -9.26 -0.91
C ARG A 9 -2.91 -9.11 -2.01
N TRP A 10 -3.29 -9.33 -3.26
CA TRP A 10 -2.38 -9.19 -4.40
C TRP A 10 -1.95 -7.73 -4.60
N ALA A 11 -2.88 -6.77 -4.52
CA ALA A 11 -2.56 -5.35 -4.61
C ALA A 11 -1.56 -4.89 -3.53
N LEU A 12 -1.71 -5.39 -2.29
CA LEU A 12 -0.77 -5.07 -1.20
C LEU A 12 0.59 -5.76 -1.37
N PHE A 13 0.62 -6.98 -1.90
CA PHE A 13 1.87 -7.66 -2.23
C PHE A 13 2.66 -6.87 -3.28
N GLU A 14 2.00 -6.45 -4.36
CA GLU A 14 2.60 -5.65 -5.42
C GLU A 14 3.08 -4.30 -4.88
N ALA A 15 2.24 -3.58 -4.13
CA ALA A 15 2.62 -2.30 -3.53
C ALA A 15 3.86 -2.43 -2.62
N GLY A 16 3.96 -3.53 -1.85
CA GLY A 16 5.15 -3.82 -1.06
C GLY A 16 6.40 -4.00 -1.92
N HIS A 17 6.30 -4.76 -3.01
CA HIS A 17 7.39 -4.95 -3.97
C HIS A 17 7.75 -3.66 -4.72
N GLN A 18 6.79 -2.80 -5.03
CA GLN A 18 7.08 -1.48 -5.64
C GLN A 18 7.99 -0.63 -4.76
N GLY A 19 7.97 -0.82 -3.43
CA GLY A 19 8.89 -0.14 -2.50
C GLY A 19 10.38 -0.36 -2.81
N SER A 20 10.76 -1.47 -3.43
CA SER A 20 12.17 -1.73 -3.77
C SER A 20 12.68 -0.91 -4.96
N ARG A 21 11.79 -0.36 -5.79
CA ARG A 21 12.18 0.44 -6.96
C ARG A 21 12.64 1.83 -6.55
N ALA A 22 13.75 2.29 -7.11
CA ALA A 22 14.31 3.62 -6.83
C ALA A 22 13.35 4.77 -7.17
N SER A 23 12.47 4.59 -8.16
CA SER A 23 11.44 5.56 -8.53
C SER A 23 10.24 5.58 -7.58
N SER A 24 10.17 4.66 -6.62
CA SER A 24 9.06 4.58 -5.69
C SER A 24 9.11 5.70 -4.65
N PRO A 25 7.99 6.37 -4.37
CA PRO A 25 7.93 7.36 -3.30
C PRO A 25 8.18 6.76 -1.91
N ASP A 26 8.08 5.43 -1.76
CA ASP A 26 8.35 4.71 -0.52
C ASP A 26 9.76 4.09 -0.47
N HIS A 27 10.62 4.37 -1.47
CA HIS A 27 11.93 3.73 -1.60
C HIS A 27 12.84 3.94 -0.39
N LEU A 28 12.97 5.18 0.10
CA LEU A 28 13.79 5.49 1.28
C LEU A 28 13.32 4.71 2.52
N TYR A 29 12.01 4.68 2.75
CA TYR A 29 11.45 3.93 3.87
C TYR A 29 11.67 2.42 3.72
N TYR A 30 11.56 1.90 2.50
CA TYR A 30 11.87 0.50 2.20
C TYR A 30 13.34 0.18 2.52
N THR A 31 14.29 0.99 2.02
CA THR A 31 15.72 0.75 2.21
C THR A 31 16.12 0.82 3.68
N ASP A 32 15.57 1.77 4.44
CA ASP A 32 15.84 1.90 5.87
C ASP A 32 15.39 0.67 6.66
N VAL A 33 14.19 0.15 6.36
CA VAL A 33 13.69 -1.07 7.03
C VAL A 33 14.45 -2.31 6.57
N ALA A 34 14.79 -2.39 5.29
CA ALA A 34 15.54 -3.52 4.73
C ALA A 34 16.95 -3.62 5.33
N ALA A 35 17.64 -2.48 5.48
CA ALA A 35 18.95 -2.42 6.10
C ALA A 35 18.92 -2.82 7.59
N ARG A 36 17.82 -2.53 8.29
CA ARG A 36 17.66 -2.86 9.71
C ARG A 36 17.22 -4.30 9.98
N ILE A 37 16.44 -4.90 9.08
CA ILE A 37 15.82 -6.22 9.31
C ILE A 37 16.02 -7.13 8.09
N ASP A 38 15.15 -7.00 7.08
CA ASP A 38 15.23 -7.73 5.81
C ASP A 38 14.25 -7.15 4.77
N ALA A 39 14.42 -7.55 3.51
CA ALA A 39 13.61 -7.10 2.37
C ALA A 39 12.12 -7.48 2.49
N ASN A 40 11.79 -8.65 3.03
CA ASN A 40 10.40 -9.09 3.18
C ASN A 40 9.67 -8.22 4.21
N ARG A 41 10.34 -7.90 5.33
CA ARG A 41 9.83 -7.00 6.37
C ARG A 41 9.71 -5.56 5.88
N ALA A 42 10.61 -5.12 5.01
CA ALA A 42 10.51 -3.83 4.34
C ALA A 42 9.27 -3.75 3.43
N ALA A 43 9.09 -4.73 2.53
CA ALA A 43 7.93 -4.79 1.63
C ALA A 43 6.61 -4.83 2.42
N LEU A 44 6.55 -5.64 3.48
CA LEU A 44 5.37 -5.73 4.34
C LEU A 44 5.08 -4.41 5.08
N SER A 45 6.12 -3.67 5.46
CA SER A 45 5.98 -2.37 6.12
C SER A 45 5.42 -1.31 5.17
N VAL A 46 5.92 -1.27 3.92
CA VAL A 46 5.37 -0.42 2.84
C VAL A 46 3.91 -0.77 2.57
N ALA A 47 3.59 -2.05 2.40
CA ALA A 47 2.23 -2.51 2.17
C ALA A 47 1.26 -2.07 3.28
N ARG A 48 1.65 -2.22 4.55
CA ARG A 48 0.82 -1.77 5.68
C ARG A 48 0.67 -0.25 5.74
N LYS A 49 1.73 0.49 5.42
CA LYS A 49 1.69 1.96 5.35
C LYS A 49 0.68 2.42 4.30
N LEU A 50 0.73 1.83 3.10
CA LEU A 50 -0.21 2.13 2.03
C LEU A 50 -1.64 1.72 2.41
N ALA A 51 -1.84 0.52 2.94
CA ALA A 51 -3.14 0.03 3.37
C ALA A 51 -3.81 0.98 4.38
N ARG A 52 -3.07 1.43 5.41
CA ARG A 52 -3.59 2.39 6.39
C ARG A 52 -3.94 3.73 5.75
N ARG A 53 -3.06 4.27 4.90
CA ARG A 53 -3.31 5.54 4.20
C ARG A 53 -4.57 5.46 3.35
N SER A 54 -4.69 4.41 2.52
CA SER A 54 -5.87 4.18 1.68
C SER A 54 -7.13 4.02 2.52
N HIS A 55 -7.08 3.25 3.61
CA HIS A 55 -8.23 3.10 4.51
C HIS A 55 -8.70 4.44 5.07
N HIS A 56 -7.80 5.27 5.58
CA HIS A 56 -8.16 6.57 6.13
C HIS A 56 -8.69 7.55 5.07
N ILE A 57 -8.10 7.56 3.87
CA ILE A 57 -8.57 8.39 2.76
C ILE A 57 -9.98 7.96 2.35
N LEU A 58 -10.18 6.67 2.06
CA LEU A 58 -11.48 6.14 1.61
C LEU A 58 -12.55 6.32 2.68
N ARG A 59 -12.23 6.04 3.95
CA ARG A 59 -13.15 6.25 5.07
C ARG A 59 -13.52 7.72 5.26
N ARG A 60 -12.59 8.65 5.03
CA ARG A 60 -12.86 10.09 5.10
C ARG A 60 -13.75 10.56 3.94
N LEU A 61 -13.56 10.01 2.75
CA LEU A 61 -14.38 10.32 1.57
C LEU A 61 -15.79 9.74 1.64
N GLY A 62 -15.97 8.59 2.30
CA GLY A 62 -17.27 7.93 2.40
C GLY A 62 -17.81 7.58 1.01
N ASP A 63 -19.09 7.87 0.77
CA ASP A 63 -19.76 7.56 -0.51
C ASP A 63 -19.13 8.31 -1.71
N GLN A 64 -18.49 9.45 -1.47
CA GLN A 64 -17.79 10.21 -2.52
C GLN A 64 -16.61 9.43 -3.11
N ALA A 65 -16.05 8.45 -2.40
CA ALA A 65 -15.01 7.58 -2.95
C ALA A 65 -15.51 6.71 -4.12
N CYS A 66 -16.81 6.41 -4.14
CA CYS A 66 -17.46 5.60 -5.17
C CYS A 66 -18.29 6.45 -6.14
N ALA A 67 -18.33 7.77 -5.96
CA ALA A 67 -19.01 8.66 -6.87
C ALA A 67 -18.33 8.63 -8.24
N PRO A 68 -19.09 8.64 -9.36
CA PRO A 68 -18.51 8.76 -10.68
C PRO A 68 -17.74 10.08 -10.78
N VAL A 69 -16.58 10.06 -11.44
CA VAL A 69 -15.82 11.29 -11.71
C VAL A 69 -16.65 12.14 -12.68
N PRO A 70 -17.01 13.39 -12.32
CA PRO A 70 -17.78 14.25 -13.21
C PRO A 70 -16.97 14.57 -14.47
N GLY A 71 -17.50 14.19 -15.64
CA GLY A 71 -17.01 14.62 -16.96
C GLY A 71 -15.65 14.04 -17.36
N TRP A 72 -15.70 13.04 -18.23
CA TRP A 72 -14.65 12.77 -19.22
C TRP A 72 -15.28 13.02 -20.58
#